data_AF-K6XMJ2-F1
#
_entry.id   AF-K6XMJ2-F1
#
_cell.length_a   1.000
_cell.length_b   1.000
_cell.length_c   1.000
_cell.angle_alpha   90.00
_cell.angle_beta   90.00
_cell.angle_gamma   90.00
#
_symmetry.space_group_name_H-M   'P 1'
#
loop_
_entity.id
_entity.type
_entity.pdbx_description
1 polymer ?
#
loop_
_entity_poly.entity_id
_entity_poly.type
_entity_poly.pdbx_seq_one_letter_code
_entity_poly.pdbx_strand_id
1 'polypeptide(L)'
;MSEKKPFVITLESDHEPIHTDPSDTILESLEKHQIEVHYHCREGFCGACRSKLICGEIDYTTDPLAYIDDDEFLPCCSVALGDIKIKLV
;
A
#
# COMPACT_ATOMS: atom_id res chain seq x y z
N MET A 1 18.08 5.55 12.86
CA MET A 1 18.01 4.74 11.64
C MET A 1 16.86 3.78 11.84
N SER A 2 15.72 4.01 11.17
CA SER A 2 14.48 3.29 11.47
C SER A 2 14.56 1.85 10.98
N GLU A 3 14.53 0.91 11.93
CA GLU A 3 14.45 -0.53 11.69
C GLU A 3 13.04 -0.87 11.18
N LYS A 4 12.78 -0.62 9.89
CA LYS A 4 11.56 -1.07 9.25
C LYS A 4 11.62 -2.60 9.13
N LYS A 5 10.54 -3.30 9.49
CA LYS A 5 10.44 -4.78 9.47
C LYS A 5 9.83 -5.26 8.15
N PRO A 6 10.25 -6.43 7.64
CA PRO A 6 9.60 -7.03 6.47
C PRO A 6 8.14 -7.36 6.79
N PHE A 7 7.27 -7.20 5.80
CA PHE A 7 5.84 -7.43 5.91
C PHE A 7 5.31 -8.21 4.71
N VAL A 8 4.12 -8.79 4.86
CA VAL A 8 3.44 -9.50 3.78
C VAL A 8 2.16 -8.78 3.40
N ILE A 9 1.99 -8.50 2.12
CA ILE A 9 0.76 -7.95 1.56
C ILE A 9 -0.06 -9.10 0.98
N THR A 10 -1.25 -9.32 1.54
CA THR A 10 -2.23 -10.26 0.98
C THR A 10 -3.25 -9.49 0.16
N LEU A 11 -3.43 -9.83 -1.10
CA LEU A 11 -4.51 -9.26 -1.92
C LEU A 11 -5.82 -10.01 -1.63
N GLU A 12 -6.96 -9.30 -1.67
CA GLU A 12 -8.28 -9.95 -1.61
C GLU A 12 -8.55 -10.78 -2.89
N SER A 13 -7.92 -10.39 -4.00
CA SER A 13 -7.91 -11.14 -5.25
C SER A 13 -7.16 -12.48 -5.11
N ASP A 14 -7.37 -13.41 -6.04
CA ASP A 14 -6.74 -14.75 -6.09
C ASP A 14 -5.22 -14.66 -6.45
N HIS A 15 -4.46 -13.90 -5.66
CA HIS A 15 -3.02 -13.73 -5.78
C HIS A 15 -2.31 -14.32 -4.57
N GLU A 16 -1.08 -14.78 -4.81
CA GLU A 16 -0.21 -15.24 -3.74
C GLU A 16 0.19 -14.09 -2.81
N PRO A 17 0.44 -14.36 -1.51
CA PRO A 17 0.93 -13.36 -0.58
C PRO A 17 2.26 -12.76 -1.06
N ILE A 18 2.32 -11.43 -1.08
CA ILE A 18 3.44 -10.66 -1.59
C ILE A 18 4.38 -10.33 -0.44
N HIS A 19 5.60 -10.86 -0.50
CA HIS A 19 6.63 -10.55 0.48
C HIS A 19 7.33 -9.25 0.10
N THR A 20 7.37 -8.30 1.02
CA THR A 20 7.92 -6.98 0.76
C THR A 20 9.17 -6.71 1.56
N ASP A 21 9.99 -5.80 1.05
CA ASP A 21 11.07 -5.25 1.82
C ASP A 21 10.60 -4.05 2.65
N PRO A 22 11.13 -3.89 3.87
CA PRO A 22 10.83 -2.73 4.71
C PRO A 22 11.21 -1.39 4.09
N SER A 23 12.10 -1.39 3.11
CA SER A 23 12.57 -0.18 2.44
C SER A 23 11.58 0.35 1.41
N ASP A 24 10.67 -0.48 0.92
CA ASP A 24 9.75 -0.15 -0.17
C ASP A 24 8.40 0.36 0.35
N THR A 25 7.74 1.16 -0.47
CA THR A 25 6.32 1.48 -0.28
C THR A 25 5.41 0.32 -0.65
N ILE A 26 4.14 0.38 -0.24
CA ILE A 26 3.13 -0.62 -0.63
C ILE A 26 3.01 -0.67 -2.16
N LEU A 27 3.01 0.50 -2.83
CA LEU A 27 2.96 0.56 -4.29
C LEU A 27 4.16 -0.13 -4.96
N GLU A 28 5.38 0.17 -4.53
CA GLU A 28 6.59 -0.44 -5.11
C GLU A 28 6.59 -1.96 -4.93
N SER A 29 6.14 -2.43 -3.78
CA SER A 29 6.01 -3.86 -3.49
C SER A 29 5.04 -4.55 -4.46
N LEU A 30 3.91 -3.89 -4.76
CA LEU A 30 2.92 -4.37 -5.72
C LEU A 30 3.47 -4.36 -7.15
N GLU A 31 4.15 -3.27 -7.57
CA GLU A 31 4.79 -3.17 -8.89
C GLU A 31 5.85 -4.26 -9.10
N LYS A 32 6.67 -4.55 -8.07
CA LYS A 32 7.67 -5.64 -8.12
C LYS A 32 7.05 -7.01 -8.37
N HIS A 33 5.83 -7.23 -7.88
CA HIS A 33 5.09 -8.47 -8.06
C HIS A 33 4.18 -8.45 -9.31
N GLN A 34 4.38 -7.47 -10.20
CA GLN A 34 3.60 -7.29 -11.44
C GLN A 34 2.10 -7.14 -11.18
N ILE A 35 1.74 -6.58 -10.02
CA ILE A 35 0.36 -6.27 -9.71
C ILE A 35 0.01 -4.93 -10.35
N GLU A 36 -1.01 -4.94 -11.21
CA GLU A 36 -1.52 -3.72 -11.82
C GLU A 36 -2.23 -2.87 -10.78
N VAL A 37 -1.60 -1.77 -10.39
CA VAL A 37 -2.18 -0.72 -9.55
C VAL A 37 -2.29 0.54 -10.37
N HIS A 38 -3.48 1.15 -10.38
CA HIS A 38 -3.65 2.45 -11.02
C HIS A 38 -2.90 3.51 -10.23
N TYR A 39 -1.89 4.16 -10.79
CA TYR A 39 -1.23 5.31 -10.17
C TYR A 39 -0.99 6.40 -11.18
N HIS A 40 -0.89 7.65 -10.71
CA HIS A 40 -0.63 8.79 -11.58
C HIS A 40 0.45 9.72 -11.01
N CYS A 41 0.25 10.19 -9.78
CA CYS A 41 1.15 11.17 -9.15
C CYS A 41 2.27 10.54 -8.32
N ARG A 42 2.07 9.33 -7.76
CA ARG A 42 2.97 8.69 -6.77
C ARG A 42 3.25 9.50 -5.49
N GLU A 43 2.69 10.70 -5.34
CA GLU A 43 2.92 11.62 -4.21
C GLU A 43 1.71 11.73 -3.26
N GLY A 44 0.67 10.90 -3.42
CA GLY A 44 -0.50 10.93 -2.52
C GLY A 44 -1.45 12.12 -2.73
N PHE A 45 -1.27 12.89 -3.81
CA PHE A 45 -2.06 14.09 -4.11
C PHE A 45 -3.28 13.83 -5.03
N CYS A 46 -3.15 12.87 -5.94
CA CYS A 46 -4.14 12.64 -7.00
C CYS A 46 -5.25 11.66 -6.63
N GLY A 47 -5.07 10.82 -5.60
CA GLY A 47 -6.02 9.78 -5.21
C GLY A 47 -6.15 8.62 -6.21
N ALA A 48 -5.37 8.60 -7.32
CA ALA A 48 -5.51 7.60 -8.37
C ALA A 48 -5.19 6.16 -7.91
N CYS A 49 -4.32 6.03 -6.91
CA CYS A 49 -3.88 4.73 -6.37
C CYS A 49 -4.68 4.22 -5.18
N ARG A 50 -5.80 4.88 -4.85
CA ARG A 50 -6.67 4.46 -3.75
C ARG A 50 -6.88 2.95 -3.74
N SER A 51 -6.69 2.36 -2.58
CA SER A 51 -6.84 0.94 -2.32
C SER A 51 -7.58 0.78 -1.00
N LYS A 52 -8.30 -0.32 -0.82
CA LYS A 52 -9.06 -0.57 0.41
C LYS A 52 -8.23 -1.43 1.37
N LEU A 53 -8.08 -1.00 2.61
CA LEU A 53 -7.44 -1.81 3.66
C LEU A 53 -8.50 -2.74 4.24
N ILE A 54 -8.28 -4.05 4.11
CA ILE A 54 -9.19 -5.08 4.63
C ILE A 54 -8.77 -5.50 6.04
N CYS A 55 -7.46 -5.60 6.30
CA CYS A 55 -6.92 -6.03 7.60
C CYS A 55 -5.48 -5.55 7.78
N GLY A 56 -5.08 -5.36 9.04
CA GLY A 56 -3.72 -4.97 9.45
C GLY A 56 -3.59 -3.47 9.65
N GLU A 57 -2.34 -2.99 9.74
CA GLU A 57 -2.03 -1.61 10.05
C GLU A 57 -1.03 -1.04 9.03
N ILE A 58 -1.32 0.17 8.56
CA ILE A 58 -0.46 0.94 7.67
C ILE A 58 -0.12 2.28 8.29
N ASP A 59 0.99 2.84 7.86
CA ASP A 59 1.46 4.16 8.27
C ASP A 59 1.70 5.01 7.02
N TYR A 60 1.51 6.32 7.14
CA TYR A 60 1.69 7.25 6.05
C TYR A 60 3.03 7.94 6.17
N THR A 61 3.87 7.79 5.15
CA THR A 61 5.15 8.53 5.10
C THR A 61 4.93 10.02 4.82
N THR A 62 3.80 10.34 4.17
CA THR A 62 3.37 11.69 3.85
C THR A 62 1.86 11.78 4.07
N ASP A 63 1.41 12.82 4.76
CA ASP A 63 -0.02 13.08 4.96
C ASP A 63 -0.75 13.17 3.60
N PRO A 64 -1.73 12.28 3.33
CA PRO A 64 -2.49 12.34 2.11
C PRO A 64 -3.34 13.61 2.08
N LEU A 65 -3.21 14.39 1.01
CA LEU A 65 -4.04 15.57 0.76
C LEU A 65 -5.34 15.23 0.03
N ALA A 66 -5.44 14.01 -0.51
CA ALA A 66 -6.63 13.52 -1.18
C ALA A 66 -7.68 13.06 -0.16
N TYR A 67 -8.95 13.32 -0.44
CA TYR A 67 -10.06 12.80 0.33
C TYR A 67 -10.23 11.30 0.02
N ILE A 68 -9.99 10.45 1.02
CA ILE A 68 -10.14 8.99 0.98
C ILE A 68 -11.08 8.56 2.11
N ASP A 69 -11.80 7.46 1.91
CA ASP A 69 -12.67 6.89 2.94
C ASP A 69 -11.84 6.31 4.10
N ASP A 70 -12.44 6.13 5.29
CA ASP A 70 -11.74 5.57 6.46
C ASP A 70 -11.21 4.14 6.20
N ASP A 71 -11.86 3.40 5.31
CA ASP A 71 -11.43 2.07 4.88
C ASP A 71 -10.43 2.11 3.70
N GLU A 72 -10.16 3.28 3.12
CA GLU A 72 -9.29 3.46 1.95
C GLU A 72 -7.94 4.08 2.33
N PHE A 73 -6.93 3.81 1.51
CA PHE A 73 -5.58 4.33 1.69
C PHE A 73 -4.85 4.51 0.36
N LEU A 74 -3.74 5.26 0.39
CA LEU A 74 -2.90 5.52 -0.79
C LEU A 74 -1.58 4.72 -0.72
N PRO A 75 -1.45 3.60 -1.45
CA PRO A 75 -0.27 2.74 -1.44
C PRO A 75 1.00 3.45 -1.92
N CYS A 76 0.89 4.57 -2.65
CA CYS A 76 2.06 5.32 -3.11
C CYS A 76 2.81 6.07 -2.01
N CYS A 77 2.14 6.41 -0.90
CA CYS A 77 2.71 7.19 0.21
C CYS A 77 2.44 6.53 1.57
N SER A 78 2.13 5.24 1.56
CA SER A 78 1.95 4.43 2.77
C SER A 78 2.90 3.25 2.78
N VAL A 79 3.25 2.85 3.99
CA VAL A 79 4.08 1.70 4.31
C VAL A 79 3.29 0.82 5.25
N ALA A 80 3.42 -0.49 5.13
CA ALA A 80 2.79 -1.37 6.10
C ALA A 80 3.63 -1.40 7.38
N LEU A 81 2.97 -1.48 8.53
CA LEU A 81 3.63 -1.70 9.82
C LEU A 81 3.82 -3.18 10.15
N GLY A 82 3.14 -4.05 9.39
CA GLY A 82 3.17 -5.50 9.52
C GLY A 82 2.36 -6.13 8.40
N ASP A 83 1.93 -7.38 8.61
CA ASP A 83 1.15 -8.11 7.61
C ASP A 83 -0.22 -7.47 7.41
N ILE A 84 -0.51 -7.10 6.16
CA ILE A 84 -1.74 -6.42 5.78
C ILE A 84 -2.48 -7.18 4.70
N LYS A 85 -3.81 -7.07 4.71
CA LYS A 85 -4.67 -7.50 3.62
C LYS A 85 -5.31 -6.29 2.98
N ILE A 86 -5.18 -6.17 1.66
CA ILE A 86 -5.68 -5.02 0.90
C ILE A 86 -6.49 -5.49 -0.31
N LYS A 87 -7.34 -4.60 -0.80
CA LYS A 87 -8.14 -4.79 -2.01
C LYS A 87 -7.87 -3.63 -2.96
N LEU A 88 -7.41 -3.95 -4.16
CA LEU A 88 -7.24 -2.97 -5.24
C LEU A 88 -8.61 -2.65 -5.84
N VAL A 89 -8.85 -1.37 -6.13
CA VAL A 89 -10.12 -0.84 -6.67
C VAL A 89 -9.93 -0.07 -7.96
#